data_AF-A0A162FFR0-F1
#
_entry.id   AF-A0A162FFR0-F1
#
_cell.length_a   1.000
_cell.length_b   1.000
_cell.length_c   1.000
_cell.angle_alpha   90.00
_cell.angle_beta   90.00
_cell.angle_gamma   90.00
#
_symmetry.space_group_name_H-M   'P 1'
#
loop_
_entity.id
_entity.type
_entity.pdbx_description
1 polymer ?
#
loop_
_entity_poly.entity_id
_entity_poly.type
_entity_poly.pdbx_seq_one_letter_code
_entity_poly.pdbx_strand_id
1 'polypeptide(L)'
;MLKIIIYAGLSISFDEARQILDSNDYIEVIYKRPIKRGDLGLALKENPKIIGIIDGEFHQNSSVGHKEILNALNKNITIVGSSSMGALRASEMDSLGMIGVGYVYEQYTTGKVTSDDDVAVMLDSNTLETLSEPLINMNYVFTNAVSKKIISKHQKDELMKIAKNTFYPRRNYSQILKESNLNESEKNKLIDFIHDSKDIKKEDGKELLRYILKLIKDYNEVK
;
A
#
# COMPACT_ATOMS: atom_id res chain seq x y z
N MET A 1 14.70 2.36 24.58
CA MET A 1 14.57 1.95 23.17
C MET A 1 13.12 2.11 22.76
N LEU A 2 12.85 2.81 21.66
CA LEU A 2 11.51 3.03 21.14
C LEU A 2 11.06 1.80 20.34
N LYS A 3 10.00 1.11 20.77
CA LYS A 3 9.49 -0.05 20.05
C LYS A 3 8.50 0.32 18.95
N ILE A 4 8.71 -0.24 17.76
CA ILE A 4 7.90 -0.01 16.57
C ILE A 4 7.49 -1.36 15.99
N ILE A 5 6.24 -1.48 15.57
CA ILE A 5 5.76 -2.67 14.85
C ILE A 5 5.37 -2.26 13.44
N ILE A 6 5.85 -2.99 12.43
CA ILE A 6 5.51 -2.74 11.03
C ILE A 6 4.83 -3.99 10.45
N TYR A 7 3.58 -3.85 9.99
CA TYR A 7 2.85 -4.88 9.25
C TYR A 7 3.06 -4.67 7.75
N ALA A 8 3.85 -5.54 7.12
CA ALA A 8 4.25 -5.44 5.72
C ALA A 8 4.49 -6.83 5.11
N GLY A 9 5.02 -6.87 3.89
CA GLY A 9 5.49 -8.07 3.21
C GLY A 9 4.91 -8.29 1.82
N LEU A 10 3.89 -7.51 1.41
CA LEU A 10 3.32 -7.59 0.05
C LEU A 10 3.69 -6.37 -0.77
N SER A 11 3.48 -5.17 -0.22
CA SER A 11 3.76 -3.92 -0.94
C SER A 11 5.23 -3.51 -0.83
N ILE A 12 5.88 -3.87 0.28
CA ILE A 12 7.32 -3.71 0.48
C ILE A 12 7.88 -4.93 1.19
N SER A 13 9.05 -5.41 0.73
CA SER A 13 9.74 -6.53 1.37
C SER A 13 10.29 -6.13 2.75
N PHE A 14 10.47 -7.09 3.64
CA PHE A 14 11.08 -6.80 4.95
C PHE A 14 12.51 -6.29 4.82
N ASP A 15 13.30 -6.79 3.86
CA ASP A 15 14.68 -6.34 3.70
C ASP A 15 14.77 -4.89 3.24
N GLU A 16 13.92 -4.46 2.31
CA GLU A 16 13.83 -3.04 1.92
C GLU A 16 13.30 -2.18 3.07
N ALA A 17 12.37 -2.70 3.86
CA ALA A 17 11.84 -1.97 5.01
C ALA A 17 12.91 -1.78 6.11
N ARG A 18 13.76 -2.79 6.35
CA ARG A 18 14.91 -2.73 7.26
C ARG A 18 15.94 -1.72 6.83
N GLN A 19 16.29 -1.70 5.54
CA GLN A 19 17.24 -0.73 4.99
C GLN A 19 16.84 0.72 5.26
N ILE A 20 15.53 0.99 5.34
CA ILE A 20 15.01 2.33 5.64
C ILE A 20 14.97 2.58 7.15
N LEU A 21 14.33 1.68 7.91
CA LEU A 21 13.95 1.98 9.30
C LEU A 21 15.02 1.59 10.32
N ASP A 22 15.76 0.49 10.13
CA ASP A 22 16.72 -0.04 11.11
C ASP A 22 18.05 0.75 11.20
N SER A 23 18.09 1.94 10.59
CA SER A 23 19.27 2.81 10.54
C SER A 23 19.56 3.55 11.86
N ASN A 24 18.87 3.23 12.96
CA ASN A 24 18.93 3.99 14.21
C ASN A 24 19.10 3.08 15.45
N ASP A 25 20.15 3.33 16.24
CA ASP A 25 20.51 2.50 17.40
C ASP A 25 19.51 2.57 18.59
N TYR A 26 18.58 3.52 18.58
CA TYR A 26 17.66 3.75 19.71
C TYR A 26 16.25 3.17 19.51
N ILE A 27 16.03 2.49 18.38
CA ILE A 27 14.73 1.90 18.04
C ILE A 27 14.83 0.38 17.98
N GLU A 28 13.75 -0.28 18.32
CA GLU A 28 13.57 -1.71 18.10
C GLU A 28 12.38 -1.88 17.16
N VAL A 29 12.63 -2.45 15.98
CA VAL A 29 11.60 -2.64 14.96
C VAL A 29 11.23 -4.12 14.89
N ILE A 30 9.93 -4.40 15.06
CA ILE A 30 9.37 -5.74 14.92
C ILE A 30 8.57 -5.79 13.63
N TYR A 31 9.10 -6.48 12.63
CA TYR A 31 8.40 -6.73 11.37
C TYR A 31 7.44 -7.90 11.51
N LYS A 32 6.19 -7.68 11.11
CA LYS A 32 5.11 -8.66 11.11
C LYS A 32 4.57 -8.82 9.69
N ARG A 33 4.05 -10.02 9.41
CA ARG A 33 3.29 -10.35 8.19
C ARG A 33 2.08 -9.40 8.03
N PRO A 34 1.43 -9.36 6.85
CA PRO A 34 0.26 -8.52 6.63
C PRO A 34 -0.80 -8.68 7.74
N ILE A 35 -1.36 -7.56 8.20
CA ILE A 35 -2.23 -7.52 9.37
C ILE A 35 -3.56 -8.25 9.14
N LYS A 36 -4.06 -8.91 10.19
CA LYS A 36 -5.42 -9.45 10.25
C LYS A 36 -6.11 -9.18 11.59
N ARG A 37 -7.39 -9.51 11.67
CA ARG A 37 -8.21 -9.45 12.89
C ARG A 37 -7.49 -10.14 14.06
N GLY A 38 -7.38 -9.45 15.19
CA GLY A 38 -6.76 -9.95 16.43
C GLY A 38 -5.28 -9.58 16.59
N ASP A 39 -4.58 -9.26 15.50
CA ASP A 39 -3.14 -9.00 15.54
C ASP A 39 -2.78 -7.77 16.38
N LEU A 40 -3.58 -6.70 16.30
CA LEU A 40 -3.36 -5.51 17.13
C LEU A 40 -3.44 -5.86 18.62
N GLY A 41 -4.39 -6.70 19.04
CA GLY A 41 -4.48 -7.15 20.43
C GLY A 41 -3.22 -7.85 20.93
N LEU A 42 -2.55 -8.62 20.06
CA LEU A 42 -1.27 -9.27 20.36
C LEU A 42 -0.11 -8.27 20.35
N ALA A 43 -0.07 -7.38 19.35
CA ALA A 43 0.96 -6.35 19.21
C ALA A 43 1.02 -5.42 20.42
N LEU A 44 -0.12 -5.11 21.04
CA LEU A 44 -0.17 -4.29 22.26
C LEU A 44 0.65 -4.87 23.42
N LYS A 45 0.86 -6.20 23.46
CA LYS A 45 1.67 -6.84 24.51
C LYS A 45 3.15 -6.52 24.42
N GLU A 46 3.62 -6.13 23.23
CA GLU A 46 5.01 -5.71 23.01
C GLU A 46 5.29 -4.29 23.54
N ASN A 47 4.24 -3.57 23.97
CA ASN A 47 4.28 -2.15 24.35
C ASN A 47 4.90 -1.23 23.27
N PRO A 48 4.42 -1.30 22.01
CA PRO A 48 4.90 -0.44 20.95
C PRO A 48 4.52 1.02 21.23
N LYS A 49 5.33 1.95 20.72
CA LYS A 49 4.96 3.37 20.66
C LYS A 49 4.36 3.75 19.32
N ILE A 50 4.78 3.08 18.26
CA ILE A 50 4.30 3.31 16.90
C ILE A 50 3.95 1.96 16.26
N ILE A 51 2.81 1.89 15.58
CA ILE A 51 2.42 0.76 14.74
C ILE A 51 2.21 1.29 13.31
N GLY A 52 3.01 0.81 12.38
CA GLY A 52 2.85 1.03 10.95
C GLY A 52 2.07 -0.12 10.31
N ILE A 53 1.02 0.20 9.56
CA ILE A 53 0.22 -0.75 8.80
C ILE A 53 0.38 -0.42 7.32
N ILE A 54 1.02 -1.32 6.57
CA ILE A 54 1.15 -1.22 5.11
C ILE A 54 0.21 -2.24 4.47
N ASP A 55 0.39 -3.50 4.83
CA ASP A 55 -0.30 -4.63 4.22
C ASP A 55 -1.28 -5.30 5.18
N GLY A 56 -2.35 -5.88 4.62
CA GLY A 56 -3.30 -6.71 5.34
C GLY A 56 -3.71 -7.95 4.55
N GLU A 57 -4.10 -9.00 5.26
CA GLU A 57 -4.69 -10.19 4.63
C GLU A 57 -6.15 -9.93 4.27
N PHE A 58 -6.54 -10.38 3.07
CA PHE A 58 -7.93 -10.34 2.59
C PHE A 58 -8.35 -11.75 2.15
N HIS A 59 -9.65 -12.03 2.15
CA HIS A 59 -10.29 -13.33 1.85
C HIS A 59 -10.12 -14.47 2.88
N GLN A 60 -8.90 -14.86 3.26
CA GLN A 60 -8.69 -16.02 4.15
C GLN A 60 -8.95 -15.70 5.63
N ASN A 61 -8.79 -14.44 6.00
CA ASN A 61 -9.00 -13.94 7.35
C ASN A 61 -9.80 -12.63 7.29
N SER A 62 -10.50 -12.31 8.38
CA SER A 62 -11.14 -11.01 8.50
C SER A 62 -10.07 -9.91 8.58
N SER A 63 -10.25 -8.83 7.82
CA SER A 63 -9.41 -7.63 7.89
C SER A 63 -9.31 -7.12 9.32
N VAL A 64 -8.26 -6.38 9.68
CA VAL A 64 -8.17 -5.71 11.00
C VAL A 64 -9.40 -4.84 11.27
N GLY A 65 -9.88 -4.79 12.51
CA GLY A 65 -11.10 -4.07 12.88
C GLY A 65 -10.88 -2.64 13.37
N HIS A 66 -11.83 -1.74 13.04
CA HIS A 66 -11.87 -0.38 13.57
C HIS A 66 -11.74 -0.31 15.11
N LYS A 67 -12.43 -1.19 15.84
CA LYS A 67 -12.37 -1.24 17.32
C LYS A 67 -10.97 -1.59 17.84
N GLU A 68 -10.20 -2.38 17.11
CA GLU A 68 -8.84 -2.73 17.50
C GLU A 68 -7.90 -1.54 17.33
N ILE A 69 -8.04 -0.81 16.21
CA ILE A 69 -7.31 0.42 15.93
C ILE A 69 -7.65 1.47 17.00
N LEU A 70 -8.94 1.68 17.27
CA LEU A 70 -9.40 2.62 18.30
C LEU A 70 -8.85 2.27 19.69
N ASN A 71 -8.81 1.00 20.05
CA ASN A 71 -8.23 0.56 21.32
C ASN A 71 -6.73 0.85 21.43
N ALA A 72 -5.98 0.69 20.33
CA ALA A 72 -4.56 1.05 20.30
C ALA A 72 -4.36 2.58 20.37
N LEU A 73 -5.18 3.37 19.67
CA LEU A 73 -5.17 4.84 19.75
C LEU A 73 -5.47 5.33 21.19
N ASN A 74 -6.48 4.76 21.85
CA ASN A 74 -6.83 5.06 23.25
C ASN A 74 -5.71 4.74 24.26
N LYS A 75 -4.73 3.92 23.87
CA LYS A 75 -3.53 3.62 24.67
C LYS A 75 -2.35 4.56 24.34
N ASN A 76 -2.60 5.66 23.64
CA ASN A 76 -1.60 6.63 23.19
C ASN A 76 -0.50 6.00 22.32
N ILE A 77 -0.89 5.05 21.46
CA ILE A 77 0.00 4.45 20.46
C ILE A 77 -0.27 5.14 19.14
N THR A 78 0.77 5.65 18.50
CA THR A 78 0.65 6.23 17.17
C THR A 78 0.43 5.13 16.15
N ILE A 79 -0.62 5.25 15.34
CA ILE A 79 -0.90 4.29 14.26
C ILE A 79 -0.81 5.02 12.94
N VAL A 80 0.04 4.53 12.04
CA VAL A 80 0.24 5.09 10.70
C VAL A 80 -0.18 4.04 9.66
N GLY A 81 -0.97 4.43 8.67
CA GLY A 81 -1.47 3.56 7.60
C GLY A 81 -1.09 4.08 6.20
N SER A 82 -0.74 3.17 5.29
CA SER A 82 -0.44 3.49 3.88
C SER A 82 -0.73 2.31 2.94
N SER A 83 -0.59 2.55 1.62
CA SER A 83 -0.46 1.54 0.57
C SER A 83 -1.65 0.61 0.32
N SER A 84 -2.00 -0.28 1.24
CA SER A 84 -3.04 -1.30 1.05
C SER A 84 -4.08 -1.21 2.16
N MET A 85 -4.26 -2.26 2.95
CA MET A 85 -5.17 -2.27 4.10
C MET A 85 -4.90 -1.11 5.07
N GLY A 86 -3.64 -0.68 5.19
CA GLY A 86 -3.25 0.47 6.00
C GLY A 86 -3.88 1.78 5.52
N ALA A 87 -3.84 2.05 4.21
CA ALA A 87 -4.43 3.24 3.61
C ALA A 87 -5.96 3.27 3.76
N LEU A 88 -6.62 2.14 3.52
CA LEU A 88 -8.07 1.99 3.74
C LEU A 88 -8.43 2.33 5.19
N ARG A 89 -7.79 1.66 6.15
CA ARG A 89 -8.08 1.87 7.57
C ARG A 89 -7.76 3.28 8.04
N ALA A 90 -6.70 3.88 7.52
CA ALA A 90 -6.40 5.28 7.79
C ALA A 90 -7.53 6.19 7.27
N SER A 91 -8.02 5.99 6.06
CA SER A 91 -9.11 6.82 5.49
C SER A 91 -10.43 6.71 6.26
N GLU A 92 -10.66 5.60 6.96
CA GLU A 92 -11.85 5.39 7.79
C GLU A 92 -11.68 5.90 9.23
N MET A 93 -10.44 6.04 9.70
CA MET A 93 -10.11 6.28 11.12
C MET A 93 -9.29 7.56 11.36
N ASP A 94 -9.03 8.36 10.32
CA ASP A 94 -8.21 9.57 10.41
C ASP A 94 -8.81 10.62 11.36
N SER A 95 -10.12 10.81 11.29
CA SER A 95 -10.92 11.64 12.20
C SER A 95 -10.87 11.18 13.66
N LEU A 96 -10.41 9.95 13.92
CA LEU A 96 -10.26 9.35 15.24
C LEU A 96 -8.80 9.27 15.70
N GLY A 97 -7.85 9.77 14.89
CA GLY A 97 -6.44 9.91 15.25
C GLY A 97 -5.48 8.91 14.60
N MET A 98 -5.96 8.04 13.69
CA MET A 98 -5.04 7.26 12.83
C MET A 98 -4.41 8.19 11.79
N ILE A 99 -3.14 8.01 11.47
CA ILE A 99 -2.44 8.85 10.50
C ILE A 99 -2.40 8.13 9.16
N GLY A 100 -2.94 8.72 8.10
CA GLY A 100 -2.80 8.23 6.73
C GLY A 100 -1.70 8.94 5.97
N VAL A 101 -0.92 8.18 5.19
CA VAL A 101 0.16 8.69 4.34
C VAL A 101 0.19 7.98 2.99
N GLY A 102 0.74 8.65 1.98
CA GLY A 102 0.90 8.10 0.63
C GLY A 102 -0.30 8.29 -0.29
N TYR A 103 -0.07 7.99 -1.56
CA TYR A 103 -1.00 8.19 -2.67
C TYR A 103 -2.27 7.37 -2.52
N VAL A 104 -2.17 6.12 -2.07
CA VAL A 104 -3.34 5.22 -1.97
C VAL A 104 -4.28 5.71 -0.89
N TYR A 105 -3.76 6.21 0.24
CA TYR A 105 -4.57 6.87 1.27
C TYR A 105 -5.32 8.08 0.70
N GLU A 106 -4.66 8.94 -0.08
CA GLU A 106 -5.32 10.06 -0.75
C GLU A 106 -6.41 9.62 -1.74
N GLN A 107 -6.21 8.48 -2.44
CA GLN A 107 -7.24 7.98 -3.34
C GLN A 107 -8.47 7.47 -2.60
N TYR A 108 -8.30 6.87 -1.41
CA TYR A 108 -9.41 6.49 -0.55
C TYR A 108 -10.16 7.71 0.01
N THR A 109 -9.45 8.68 0.58
CA THR A 109 -10.09 9.87 1.20
C THR A 109 -10.81 10.75 0.17
N THR A 110 -10.36 10.74 -1.09
CA THR A 110 -11.05 11.43 -2.20
C THR A 110 -12.14 10.61 -2.88
N GLY A 111 -12.40 9.37 -2.41
CA GLY A 111 -13.43 8.48 -2.96
C GLY A 111 -13.14 7.96 -4.38
N LYS A 112 -11.89 8.06 -4.84
CA LYS A 112 -11.45 7.54 -6.15
C LYS A 112 -11.21 6.03 -6.11
N VAL A 113 -10.89 5.51 -4.93
CA VAL A 113 -10.82 4.08 -4.61
C VAL A 113 -11.88 3.80 -3.56
N THR A 114 -12.75 2.84 -3.83
CA THR A 114 -13.87 2.50 -2.94
C THR A 114 -14.12 1.00 -2.84
N SER A 115 -13.46 0.20 -3.69
CA SER A 115 -13.60 -1.25 -3.71
C SER A 115 -12.33 -1.92 -3.21
N ASP A 116 -12.47 -3.02 -2.48
CA ASP A 116 -11.34 -3.87 -2.10
C ASP A 116 -10.61 -4.43 -3.35
N ASP A 117 -11.34 -4.65 -4.46
CA ASP A 117 -10.77 -5.10 -5.74
C ASP A 117 -9.78 -4.09 -6.35
N ASP A 118 -9.89 -2.81 -6.01
CA ASP A 118 -9.02 -1.77 -6.55
C ASP A 118 -7.56 -1.92 -6.06
N VAL A 119 -7.37 -2.53 -4.89
CA VAL A 119 -6.06 -2.72 -4.24
C VAL A 119 -5.66 -4.19 -4.10
N ALA A 120 -6.56 -5.12 -4.45
CA ALA A 120 -6.34 -6.56 -4.35
C ALA A 120 -5.26 -7.06 -5.31
N VAL A 121 -4.46 -8.01 -4.83
CA VAL A 121 -3.44 -8.73 -5.60
C VAL A 121 -3.53 -10.22 -5.29
N MET A 122 -3.31 -11.05 -6.31
CA MET A 122 -3.07 -12.47 -6.12
C MET A 122 -1.60 -12.71 -5.80
N LEU A 123 -1.35 -13.60 -4.85
CA LEU A 123 -0.01 -14.03 -4.47
C LEU A 123 0.15 -15.51 -4.73
N ASP A 124 1.36 -15.92 -5.09
CA ASP A 124 1.74 -17.32 -5.06
C ASP A 124 1.81 -17.82 -3.61
N SER A 125 1.19 -18.95 -3.32
CA SER A 125 1.05 -19.46 -1.95
C SER A 125 2.36 -19.93 -1.32
N ASN A 126 3.38 -20.21 -2.14
CA ASN A 126 4.67 -20.74 -1.69
C ASN A 126 5.75 -19.66 -1.60
N THR A 127 5.74 -18.72 -2.55
CA THR A 127 6.78 -17.69 -2.71
C THR A 127 6.34 -16.30 -2.23
N LEU A 128 5.03 -16.07 -2.09
CA LEU A 128 4.43 -14.75 -1.83
C LEU A 128 4.70 -13.71 -2.93
N GLU A 129 5.13 -14.14 -4.11
CA GLU A 129 5.29 -13.25 -5.27
C GLU A 129 3.93 -12.82 -5.81
N THR A 130 3.83 -11.57 -6.26
CA THR A 130 2.62 -11.01 -6.88
C THR A 130 2.40 -11.61 -8.26
N LEU A 131 1.27 -12.30 -8.43
CA LEU A 131 0.86 -12.92 -9.70
C LEU A 131 -0.06 -12.02 -10.53
N SER A 132 -0.54 -10.93 -9.94
CA SER A 132 -1.42 -9.97 -10.60
C SER A 132 -1.10 -8.53 -10.17
N GLU A 133 -1.51 -7.59 -11.01
CA GLU A 133 -1.38 -6.17 -10.76
C GLU A 133 -2.65 -5.58 -10.13
N PRO A 134 -2.53 -4.73 -9.09
CA PRO A 134 -3.69 -4.04 -8.53
C PRO A 134 -4.12 -2.87 -9.42
N LEU A 135 -5.43 -2.60 -9.48
CA LEU A 135 -5.98 -1.53 -10.33
C LEU A 135 -5.42 -0.16 -9.96
N ILE A 136 -5.14 0.08 -8.69
CA ILE A 136 -4.57 1.34 -8.23
C ILE A 136 -3.21 1.61 -8.88
N ASN A 137 -2.37 0.58 -9.06
CA ASN A 137 -1.07 0.69 -9.70
C ASN A 137 -1.24 0.95 -11.19
N MET A 138 -2.11 0.20 -11.86
CA MET A 138 -2.42 0.42 -13.28
C MET A 138 -2.97 1.82 -13.55
N ASN A 139 -3.90 2.29 -12.72
CA ASN A 139 -4.43 3.65 -12.84
C ASN A 139 -3.35 4.70 -12.62
N TYR A 140 -2.45 4.51 -11.65
CA TYR A 140 -1.31 5.39 -11.42
C TYR A 140 -0.40 5.47 -12.66
N VAL A 141 0.01 4.31 -13.19
CA VAL A 141 0.86 4.21 -14.38
C VAL A 141 0.19 4.85 -15.59
N PHE A 142 -1.07 4.51 -15.89
CA PHE A 142 -1.76 5.07 -17.06
C PHE A 142 -2.05 6.57 -16.91
N THR A 143 -2.28 7.07 -15.69
CA THR A 143 -2.38 8.52 -15.44
C THR A 143 -1.08 9.24 -15.77
N ASN A 144 0.05 8.65 -15.38
CA ASN A 144 1.37 9.22 -15.69
C ASN A 144 1.71 9.09 -17.19
N ALA A 145 1.30 8.00 -17.84
CA ALA A 145 1.46 7.84 -19.29
C ALA A 145 0.68 8.93 -20.06
N VAL A 146 -0.53 9.29 -19.59
CA VAL A 146 -1.30 10.42 -20.15
C VAL A 146 -0.57 11.75 -19.93
N SER A 147 -0.05 12.01 -18.73
CA SER A 147 0.66 13.27 -18.45
C SER A 147 1.94 13.42 -19.28
N LYS A 148 2.58 12.29 -19.64
CA LYS A 148 3.74 12.23 -20.54
C LYS A 148 3.37 12.13 -22.03
N LYS A 149 2.09 12.19 -22.38
CA LYS A 149 1.58 12.11 -23.76
C LYS A 149 1.95 10.81 -24.49
N ILE A 150 2.14 9.72 -23.75
CA ILE A 150 2.41 8.39 -24.30
C ILE A 150 1.12 7.76 -24.82
N ILE A 151 0.04 7.97 -24.06
CA ILE A 151 -1.33 7.63 -24.45
C ILE A 151 -2.25 8.83 -24.25
N SER A 152 -3.38 8.83 -24.94
CA SER A 152 -4.47 9.77 -24.74
C SER A 152 -5.31 9.41 -23.51
N LYS A 153 -6.12 10.37 -23.05
CA LYS A 153 -7.11 10.11 -21.99
C LYS A 153 -8.13 9.03 -22.40
N HIS A 154 -8.57 9.04 -23.66
CA HIS A 154 -9.48 8.02 -24.19
C HIS A 154 -8.88 6.61 -24.10
N GLN A 155 -7.61 6.46 -24.49
CA GLN A 155 -6.88 5.18 -24.38
C GLN A 155 -6.71 4.75 -22.92
N LYS A 156 -6.41 5.68 -22.01
CA LYS A 156 -6.41 5.37 -20.57
C LYS A 156 -7.76 4.82 -20.12
N ASP A 157 -8.85 5.51 -20.45
CA ASP A 157 -10.20 5.13 -19.99
C ASP A 157 -10.60 3.75 -20.54
N GLU A 158 -10.21 3.45 -21.78
CA GLU A 158 -10.33 2.12 -22.39
C GLU A 158 -9.53 1.05 -21.63
N LEU A 159 -8.23 1.27 -21.41
CA LEU A 159 -7.36 0.33 -20.69
C LEU A 159 -7.86 0.07 -19.26
N MET A 160 -8.33 1.12 -18.57
CA MET A 160 -8.91 0.99 -17.23
C MET A 160 -10.23 0.21 -17.23
N LYS A 161 -11.05 0.36 -18.28
CA LYS A 161 -12.28 -0.43 -18.43
C LYS A 161 -11.96 -1.91 -18.62
N ILE A 162 -10.98 -2.25 -19.45
CA ILE A 162 -10.49 -3.62 -19.64
C ILE A 162 -9.97 -4.19 -18.31
N ALA A 163 -9.12 -3.43 -17.62
CA ALA A 163 -8.53 -3.83 -16.34
C ALA A 163 -9.60 -4.11 -15.27
N LYS A 164 -10.62 -3.24 -15.16
CA LYS A 164 -11.74 -3.40 -14.21
C LYS A 164 -12.63 -4.59 -14.52
N ASN A 165 -12.81 -4.93 -15.79
CA ASN A 165 -13.59 -6.10 -16.21
C ASN A 165 -12.79 -7.40 -16.13
N THR A 166 -11.48 -7.33 -15.92
CA THR A 166 -10.62 -8.49 -15.73
C THR A 166 -10.62 -8.90 -14.26
N PHE A 167 -11.00 -10.16 -14.00
CA PHE A 167 -10.95 -10.74 -12.65
C PHE A 167 -9.52 -10.64 -12.10
N TYR A 168 -9.36 -10.04 -10.91
CA TYR A 168 -8.06 -9.61 -10.38
C TYR A 168 -6.96 -10.69 -10.42
N PRO A 169 -7.20 -12.00 -10.19
CA PRO A 169 -6.16 -13.03 -10.25
C PRO A 169 -5.47 -13.16 -11.61
N ARG A 170 -6.10 -12.66 -12.68
CA ARG A 170 -5.56 -12.68 -14.04
C ARG A 170 -5.10 -11.31 -14.52
N ARG A 171 -5.31 -10.26 -13.73
CA ARG A 171 -5.07 -8.88 -14.13
C ARG A 171 -3.57 -8.62 -14.29
N ASN A 172 -3.12 -8.39 -15.52
CA ASN A 172 -1.74 -8.05 -15.84
C ASN A 172 -1.69 -7.16 -17.09
N TYR A 173 -0.61 -6.40 -17.25
CA TYR A 173 -0.45 -5.45 -18.37
C TYR A 173 -0.48 -6.13 -19.74
N SER A 174 0.11 -7.32 -19.89
CA SER A 174 0.16 -8.02 -21.17
C SER A 174 -1.23 -8.35 -21.70
N GLN A 175 -2.11 -8.88 -20.85
CA GLN A 175 -3.50 -9.17 -21.20
C GLN A 175 -4.26 -7.89 -21.56
N ILE A 176 -4.13 -6.83 -20.75
CA ILE A 176 -4.86 -5.58 -20.96
C ILE A 176 -4.45 -4.93 -22.29
N LEU A 177 -3.15 -4.90 -22.60
CA LEU A 177 -2.64 -4.36 -23.86
C LEU A 177 -3.09 -5.20 -25.05
N LYS A 178 -3.15 -6.53 -24.92
CA LYS A 178 -3.63 -7.43 -25.97
C LYS A 178 -5.10 -7.19 -26.31
N GLU A 179 -5.93 -6.90 -25.31
CA GLU A 179 -7.37 -6.65 -25.48
C GLU A 179 -7.69 -5.20 -25.89
N SER A 180 -6.70 -4.30 -25.87
CA SER A 180 -6.87 -2.88 -26.23
C SER A 180 -6.81 -2.62 -27.73
N ASN A 181 -7.42 -1.51 -28.16
CA ASN A 181 -7.39 -1.01 -29.53
C ASN A 181 -6.16 -0.17 -29.86
N LEU A 182 -5.14 -0.13 -28.98
CA LEU A 182 -3.88 0.55 -29.27
C LEU A 182 -3.20 -0.11 -30.46
N ASN A 183 -2.54 0.68 -31.31
CA ASN A 183 -1.68 0.14 -32.35
C ASN A 183 -0.34 -0.35 -31.78
N GLU A 184 0.42 -1.12 -32.54
CA GLU A 184 1.67 -1.72 -32.06
C GLU A 184 2.73 -0.69 -31.65
N SER A 185 2.77 0.48 -32.30
CA SER A 185 3.69 1.56 -31.90
C SER A 185 3.33 2.14 -30.53
N GLU A 186 2.04 2.33 -30.26
CA GLU A 186 1.54 2.81 -28.96
C GLU A 186 1.76 1.79 -27.86
N LYS A 187 1.49 0.50 -28.14
CA LYS A 187 1.76 -0.59 -27.20
C LYS A 187 3.22 -0.64 -26.81
N ASN A 188 4.15 -0.58 -27.77
CA ASN A 188 5.58 -0.62 -27.47
C ASN A 188 6.02 0.54 -26.57
N LYS A 189 5.60 1.77 -26.88
CA LYS A 189 5.90 2.93 -26.04
C LYS A 189 5.34 2.80 -24.63
N LEU A 190 4.12 2.26 -24.51
CA LEU A 190 3.49 2.06 -23.21
C LEU A 190 4.15 0.92 -22.43
N ILE A 191 4.60 -0.15 -23.08
CA ILE A 191 5.38 -1.24 -22.46
C ILE A 191 6.68 -0.70 -21.86
N ASP A 192 7.45 0.08 -22.64
CA ASP A 192 8.68 0.71 -22.16
C ASP A 192 8.39 1.60 -20.94
N PHE A 193 7.31 2.37 -21.00
CA PHE A 193 6.90 3.22 -19.89
C PHE A 193 6.46 2.44 -18.64
N ILE A 194 5.72 1.34 -18.81
CA ILE A 194 5.30 0.47 -17.70
C ILE A 194 6.53 -0.12 -17.01
N HIS A 195 7.52 -0.59 -17.79
CA HIS A 195 8.75 -1.16 -17.26
C HIS A 195 9.52 -0.18 -16.36
N ASP A 196 9.57 1.10 -16.76
CA ASP A 196 10.27 2.15 -16.00
C ASP A 196 9.39 2.81 -14.92
N SER A 197 8.12 2.44 -14.85
CA SER A 197 7.18 3.01 -13.90
C SER A 197 7.38 2.44 -12.50
N LYS A 198 7.17 3.31 -11.51
CA LYS A 198 7.21 2.91 -10.11
C LYS A 198 5.95 2.14 -9.72
N ASP A 199 6.12 1.13 -8.87
CA ASP A 199 5.02 0.53 -8.11
C ASP A 199 4.59 1.51 -7.01
N ILE A 200 3.37 2.04 -7.14
CA ILE A 200 2.85 3.03 -6.20
C ILE A 200 2.62 2.48 -4.79
N LYS A 201 2.22 1.21 -4.67
CA LYS A 201 2.03 0.57 -3.37
C LYS A 201 3.35 0.43 -2.64
N LYS A 202 4.42 0.12 -3.36
CA LYS A 202 5.78 0.07 -2.82
C LYS A 202 6.27 1.45 -2.40
N GLU A 203 6.04 2.47 -3.20
CA GLU A 203 6.44 3.84 -2.86
C GLU A 203 5.68 4.37 -1.63
N ASP A 204 4.38 4.09 -1.50
CA ASP A 204 3.59 4.39 -0.30
C ASP A 204 4.14 3.69 0.95
N GLY A 205 4.53 2.40 0.81
CA GLY A 205 5.17 1.67 1.90
C GLY A 205 6.47 2.32 2.36
N LYS A 206 7.31 2.78 1.43
CA LYS A 206 8.52 3.56 1.75
C LYS A 206 8.19 4.90 2.38
N GLU A 207 7.14 5.58 1.93
CA GLU A 207 6.70 6.86 2.50
C GLU A 207 6.28 6.72 3.95
N LEU A 208 5.54 5.67 4.31
CA LEU A 208 5.20 5.37 5.69
C LEU A 208 6.43 5.20 6.58
N LEU A 209 7.43 4.45 6.12
CA LEU A 209 8.65 4.23 6.90
C LEU A 209 9.43 5.54 7.10
N ARG A 210 9.51 6.39 6.07
CA ARG A 210 10.12 7.72 6.17
C ARG A 210 9.33 8.66 7.09
N TYR A 211 8.01 8.59 7.06
CA TYR A 211 7.16 9.36 7.95
C TYR A 211 7.38 8.94 9.41
N ILE A 212 7.46 7.63 9.69
CA ILE A 212 7.80 7.12 11.02
C ILE A 212 9.19 7.59 11.45
N LEU A 213 10.21 7.57 10.58
CA LEU A 213 11.52 8.13 10.91
C LEU A 213 11.46 9.61 11.31
N LYS A 214 10.61 10.40 10.65
CA LYS A 214 10.39 11.80 11.02
C LYS A 214 9.78 11.91 12.42
N LEU A 215 8.73 11.14 12.71
CA LEU A 215 8.12 11.11 14.05
C LEU A 215 9.14 10.77 15.14
N ILE A 216 10.02 9.80 14.88
CA ILE A 216 11.07 9.39 15.84
C ILE A 216 12.04 10.54 16.12
N LYS A 217 12.44 11.31 15.10
CA LYS A 217 13.28 12.49 15.28
C LYS A 217 12.58 13.53 16.16
N ASP A 218 11.31 13.81 15.87
CA ASP A 218 10.51 14.75 16.64
C ASP A 218 10.36 14.30 18.12
N TYR A 219 10.24 12.99 18.39
CA TYR A 219 10.24 12.43 19.75
C TYR A 219 11.56 12.64 20.51
N ASN A 220 12.69 12.71 19.81
CA ASN A 220 14.01 12.88 20.41
C ASN A 220 14.36 14.35 20.64
N GLU A 221 13.82 15.28 19.84
CA GLU A 221 14.06 16.72 20.01
C GLU A 221 13.26 17.35 21.17
N VAL A 222 12.18 16.69 21.61
CA VAL A 222 11.32 17.15 22.72
C VAL A 222 11.81 16.63 24.10
N LYS A 223 12.87 15.82 24.14
CA LYS A 223 13.50 15.31 25.37
C LYS A 223 14.82 16.00 25.66
#